data_AF-A0A350YTU0-F1
#
_entry.id   AF-A0A350YTU0-F1
#
_cell.length_a   1.000
_cell.length_b   1.000
_cell.length_c   1.000
_cell.angle_alpha   90.00
_cell.angle_beta   90.00
_cell.angle_gamma   90.00
#
_symmetry.space_group_name_H-M   'P 1'
#
loop_
_entity.id
_entity.type
_entity.pdbx_description
1 polymer ?
#
loop_
_entity_poly.entity_id
_entity_poly.type
_entity_poly.pdbx_seq_one_letter_code
_entity_poly.pdbx_strand_id
1 'polypeptide(L)'
;MIILSNEMNFKTMGSSNLKIPACDFTYQMEWKGQPVHDPGYWNWSFFVLKGEDGMYHGFGERVKEEDMPMSTRNPGFRDILYGHMKLAEIAHYTSEKPEGPYQFSDVSLPCSEGETSRVKIFPSVQRCGNKWYMMYTYQRGDETCSKGRDMRVCMAVADSLFGTWHDLGTVLEPSNDPDHWTYGSAYGVKVGQMLPF
;
A
#
# COMPACT_ATOMS: atom_id res chain seq x y z
N MET A 1 4.09 -7.67 -7.64
CA MET A 1 4.30 -8.09 -9.03
C MET A 1 5.65 -7.57 -9.48
N ILE A 2 6.65 -8.45 -9.65
CA ILE A 2 7.94 -8.08 -10.24
C ILE A 2 8.07 -8.89 -11.52
N ILE A 3 7.93 -8.22 -12.67
CA ILE A 3 8.30 -8.74 -13.98
C ILE A 3 9.55 -7.97 -14.35
N LEU A 4 10.71 -8.62 -14.35
CA LEU A 4 11.94 -8.05 -14.89
C LEU A 4 12.20 -8.70 -16.25
N SER A 5 11.98 -7.93 -17.32
CA SER A 5 12.53 -8.24 -18.64
C SER A 5 13.98 -7.75 -18.71
N ASN A 6 14.84 -8.51 -19.39
CA ASN A 6 16.29 -8.29 -19.48
C ASN A 6 16.73 -6.93 -20.07
N GLU A 7 15.81 -6.13 -20.60
CA GLU A 7 15.98 -4.69 -20.82
C GLU A 7 14.66 -3.99 -20.46
N MET A 8 14.68 -3.01 -19.54
CA MET A 8 13.53 -2.14 -19.29
C MET A 8 13.73 -0.82 -20.01
N ASN A 9 12.96 -0.58 -21.07
CA ASN A 9 12.89 0.72 -21.71
C ASN A 9 12.01 1.65 -20.86
N PHE A 10 12.63 2.51 -20.07
CA PHE A 10 11.91 3.57 -19.36
C PHE A 10 11.67 4.75 -20.31
N LYS A 11 10.39 5.04 -20.61
CA LYS A 11 10.01 6.33 -21.21
C LYS A 11 9.87 7.34 -20.09
N THR A 12 10.84 8.25 -19.95
CA THR A 12 10.70 9.42 -19.10
C THR A 12 9.84 10.47 -19.82
N MET A 13 9.08 11.28 -19.07
CA MET A 13 8.40 12.47 -19.60
C MET A 13 9.45 13.53 -19.93
N GLY A 14 10.16 13.35 -21.06
CA GLY A 14 11.28 14.20 -21.45
C GLY A 14 12.23 13.47 -22.42
N SER A 15 11.70 13.11 -23.58
CA SER A 15 12.40 12.78 -24.84
C SER A 15 13.91 12.46 -24.77
N SER A 16 14.27 11.41 -24.04
CA SER A 16 15.53 10.69 -24.25
C SER A 16 15.29 9.23 -23.85
N ASN A 17 15.57 8.31 -24.78
CA ASN A 17 15.58 6.87 -24.49
C ASN A 17 16.78 6.59 -23.56
N LEU A 18 16.61 6.85 -22.28
CA LEU A 18 17.62 6.58 -21.27
C LEU A 18 17.59 5.09 -20.97
N LYS A 19 18.57 4.35 -21.51
CA LYS A 19 18.82 2.97 -21.11
C LYS A 19 19.58 2.99 -19.79
N ILE A 20 18.87 2.86 -18.67
CA ILE A 20 19.50 2.59 -17.37
C ILE A 20 19.88 1.10 -17.40
N PRO A 21 21.17 0.75 -17.34
CA PRO A 21 21.55 -0.66 -17.27
C PRO A 21 20.95 -1.27 -15.99
N ALA A 22 20.43 -2.48 -16.12
CA ALA A 22 20.09 -3.30 -14.96
C ALA A 22 21.32 -3.36 -14.03
N CYS A 23 21.15 -3.04 -12.75
CA CYS A 23 22.24 -3.13 -11.79
C CYS A 23 22.44 -4.59 -11.37
N ASP A 24 23.64 -4.95 -10.89
CA ASP A 24 23.99 -6.33 -10.52
C ASP A 24 22.94 -6.98 -9.60
N PHE A 25 22.35 -6.19 -8.70
CA PHE A 25 21.27 -6.63 -7.81
C PHE A 25 20.06 -7.21 -8.57
N THR A 26 19.66 -6.59 -9.68
CA THR A 26 18.51 -7.05 -10.47
C THR A 26 18.77 -8.38 -11.19
N TYR A 27 20.02 -8.66 -11.57
CA TYR A 27 20.41 -9.95 -12.17
C TYR A 27 20.42 -11.11 -11.16
N GLN A 28 20.47 -10.81 -9.86
CA GLN A 28 20.41 -11.81 -8.79
C GLN A 28 18.97 -12.11 -8.33
N MET A 29 17.96 -11.42 -8.87
CA MET A 29 16.57 -11.64 -8.49
C MET A 29 15.99 -12.89 -9.18
N GLU A 30 15.35 -13.75 -8.39
CA GLU A 30 14.61 -14.90 -8.87
C GLU A 30 13.12 -14.73 -8.55
N TRP A 31 12.26 -14.94 -9.55
CA TRP A 31 10.81 -14.96 -9.32
C TRP A 31 10.41 -16.22 -8.54
N LYS A 32 9.93 -16.04 -7.31
CA LYS A 32 9.49 -17.13 -6.42
C LYS A 32 8.00 -17.45 -6.49
N GLY A 33 7.24 -16.73 -7.31
CA GLY A 33 5.80 -16.90 -7.42
C GLY A 33 4.99 -15.83 -6.68
N GLN A 34 3.69 -16.02 -6.68
CA GLN A 34 2.76 -15.12 -6.01
C GLN A 34 2.77 -15.39 -4.49
N PRO A 35 3.11 -14.40 -3.65
CA PRO A 35 3.24 -14.63 -2.21
C PRO A 35 1.88 -14.75 -1.50
N VAL A 36 0.84 -14.09 -2.01
CA VAL A 36 -0.49 -14.02 -1.39
C VAL A 36 -1.52 -14.67 -2.31
N HIS A 37 -2.25 -15.65 -1.79
CA HIS A 37 -3.39 -16.24 -2.48
C HIS A 37 -4.68 -15.90 -1.72
N ASP A 38 -5.37 -14.85 -2.17
CA ASP A 38 -6.60 -14.34 -1.56
C ASP A 38 -7.72 -14.32 -2.62
N PRO A 39 -8.43 -15.46 -2.80
CA PRO A 39 -9.44 -15.60 -3.86
C PRO A 39 -10.57 -14.59 -3.72
N GLY A 40 -10.95 -13.96 -4.84
CA GLY A 40 -11.99 -12.93 -4.87
C GLY A 40 -11.51 -11.54 -4.44
N TYR A 41 -10.21 -11.36 -4.22
CA TYR A 41 -9.61 -10.06 -3.87
C TYR A 41 -8.45 -9.67 -4.79
N TRP A 42 -8.43 -8.41 -5.16
CA TRP A 42 -7.26 -7.75 -5.75
C TRP A 42 -6.39 -7.20 -4.64
N ASN A 43 -5.10 -7.59 -4.65
CA ASN A 43 -4.13 -7.17 -3.65
C ASN A 43 -3.12 -6.19 -4.25
N TRP A 44 -2.79 -5.13 -3.49
CA TRP A 44 -1.72 -4.19 -3.81
C TRP A 44 -0.96 -3.83 -2.52
N SER A 45 0.20 -3.22 -2.67
CA SER A 45 0.89 -2.47 -1.60
C SER A 45 1.22 -3.35 -0.39
N PHE A 46 1.96 -4.41 -0.65
CA PHE A 46 2.22 -5.44 0.35
C PHE A 46 3.49 -5.11 1.14
N PHE A 47 3.35 -4.95 2.46
CA PHE A 47 4.43 -4.76 3.41
C PHE A 47 4.61 -6.03 4.25
N VAL A 48 5.85 -6.48 4.43
CA VAL A 48 6.17 -7.71 5.18
C VAL A 48 7.16 -7.40 6.29
N LEU A 49 6.93 -7.99 7.46
CA LEU A 49 7.89 -8.00 8.57
C LEU A 49 7.87 -9.34 9.29
N LYS A 50 8.94 -9.64 10.04
CA LYS A 50 8.98 -10.83 10.91
C LYS A 50 8.54 -10.46 12.33
N GLY A 51 7.53 -11.15 12.84
CA GLY A 51 6.99 -10.98 14.18
C GLY A 51 7.86 -11.63 15.26
N GLU A 52 7.60 -11.27 16.52
CA GLU A 52 8.25 -11.89 17.69
C GLU A 52 7.79 -13.33 17.93
N ASP A 53 6.66 -13.71 17.35
CA ASP A 53 6.15 -15.09 17.30
C ASP A 53 6.92 -15.97 16.30
N GLY A 54 7.88 -15.40 15.56
CA GLY A 54 8.68 -16.09 14.56
C GLY A 54 8.03 -16.17 13.18
N MET A 55 6.78 -15.71 13.04
CA MET A 55 6.03 -15.70 11.79
C MET A 55 6.36 -14.47 10.95
N TYR A 56 6.09 -14.52 9.65
CA TYR A 56 6.09 -13.37 8.77
C TYR A 56 4.69 -12.81 8.66
N HIS A 57 4.54 -11.53 8.95
CA HIS A 57 3.29 -10.78 8.87
C HIS A 57 3.30 -9.89 7.65
N GLY A 58 2.35 -10.11 6.76
CA GLY A 58 2.09 -9.32 5.58
C GLY A 58 0.90 -8.40 5.81
N PHE A 59 1.02 -7.13 5.46
CA PHE A 59 -0.07 -6.15 5.45
C PHE A 59 -0.23 -5.64 4.03
N GLY A 60 -1.41 -5.82 3.45
CA GLY A 60 -1.69 -5.46 2.07
C GLY A 60 -3.02 -4.74 1.96
N GLU A 61 -3.11 -3.79 1.05
CA GLU A 61 -4.41 -3.23 0.70
C GLU A 61 -5.11 -4.20 -0.26
N ARG A 62 -6.39 -4.46 -0.03
CA ARG A 62 -7.18 -5.33 -0.87
C ARG A 62 -8.55 -4.75 -1.19
N VAL A 63 -9.09 -5.13 -2.34
CA VAL A 63 -10.42 -4.76 -2.81
C VAL A 63 -11.11 -6.02 -3.29
N LYS A 64 -12.38 -6.21 -2.92
CA LYS A 64 -13.17 -7.32 -3.44
C LYS A 64 -13.34 -7.20 -4.94
N GLU A 65 -13.14 -8.30 -5.65
CA GLU A 65 -13.30 -8.36 -7.10
C GLU A 65 -14.72 -7.99 -7.54
N GLU A 66 -15.73 -8.37 -6.76
CA GLU A 66 -17.15 -8.03 -7.01
C GLU A 66 -17.47 -6.53 -6.88
N ASP A 67 -16.71 -5.79 -6.06
CA ASP A 67 -16.93 -4.36 -5.84
C ASP A 67 -16.19 -3.50 -6.89
N MET A 68 -15.36 -4.12 -7.74
CA MET A 68 -14.70 -3.42 -8.84
C MET A 68 -15.71 -3.03 -9.92
N PRO A 69 -15.65 -1.81 -10.48
CA PRO A 69 -16.61 -1.36 -11.49
C PRO A 69 -16.63 -2.28 -12.71
N MET A 70 -17.84 -2.78 -13.02
CA MET A 70 -18.23 -3.85 -13.96
C MET A 70 -17.80 -3.74 -15.45
N SER A 71 -16.96 -2.79 -15.86
CA SER A 71 -16.50 -2.76 -17.26
C SER A 71 -15.48 -3.86 -17.59
N THR A 72 -15.10 -4.70 -16.62
CA THR A 72 -13.83 -5.40 -16.66
C THR A 72 -13.89 -6.86 -16.22
N ARG A 73 -14.26 -7.74 -17.16
CA ARG A 73 -13.69 -9.11 -17.17
C ARG A 73 -12.18 -9.10 -17.47
N ASN A 74 -11.64 -7.92 -17.82
CA ASN A 74 -10.21 -7.62 -17.99
C ASN A 74 -9.92 -6.16 -17.56
N PRO A 75 -9.62 -5.90 -16.27
CA PRO A 75 -9.49 -4.53 -15.77
C PRO A 75 -8.28 -3.80 -16.32
N GLY A 76 -8.54 -2.61 -16.87
CA GLY A 76 -7.48 -1.69 -17.23
C GLY A 76 -6.86 -1.10 -15.97
N PHE A 77 -5.62 -0.61 -16.07
CA PHE A 77 -4.89 0.03 -14.96
C PHE A 77 -5.73 1.11 -14.22
N ARG A 78 -6.62 1.81 -14.93
CA ARG A 78 -7.49 2.85 -14.36
C ARG A 78 -8.57 2.30 -13.43
N ASP A 79 -9.14 1.13 -13.74
CA ASP A 79 -10.23 0.54 -12.97
C ASP A 79 -9.70 -0.07 -11.68
N ILE A 80 -8.52 -0.72 -11.75
CA ILE A 80 -7.79 -1.21 -10.57
C ILE A 80 -7.42 -0.03 -9.67
N LEU A 81 -6.82 1.02 -10.25
CA LEU A 81 -6.47 2.22 -9.48
C LEU A 81 -7.71 2.86 -8.83
N TYR A 82 -8.84 2.91 -9.53
CA TYR A 82 -10.09 3.43 -8.99
C TYR A 82 -10.58 2.60 -7.80
N GLY A 83 -10.65 1.28 -7.92
CA GLY A 83 -11.11 0.41 -6.84
C GLY A 83 -10.21 0.54 -5.60
N HIS A 84 -8.89 0.51 -5.79
CA HIS A 84 -7.94 0.66 -4.69
C HIS A 84 -8.03 2.05 -4.02
N MET A 85 -8.33 3.11 -4.78
CA MET A 85 -8.46 4.46 -4.23
C MET A 85 -9.84 4.76 -3.63
N LYS A 86 -10.82 3.85 -3.72
CA LYS A 86 -12.19 4.05 -3.22
C LYS A 86 -12.70 3.01 -2.23
N LEU A 87 -12.21 1.78 -2.33
CA LEU A 87 -12.83 0.61 -1.70
C LEU A 87 -11.84 -0.23 -0.89
N ALA A 88 -10.55 0.12 -0.89
CA ALA A 88 -9.54 -0.70 -0.24
C ALA A 88 -9.67 -0.73 1.28
N GLU A 89 -9.50 -1.93 1.82
CA GLU A 89 -9.21 -2.20 3.22
C GLU A 89 -7.77 -2.71 3.37
N ILE A 90 -7.18 -2.58 4.56
CA ILE A 90 -5.88 -3.17 4.86
C ILE A 90 -6.12 -4.52 5.53
N ALA A 91 -5.73 -5.58 4.83
CA ALA A 91 -5.76 -6.95 5.30
C ALA A 91 -4.39 -7.37 5.86
N HIS A 92 -4.45 -8.25 6.86
CA HIS A 92 -3.31 -8.88 7.47
C HIS A 92 -3.25 -10.35 7.08
N TYR A 93 -2.04 -10.80 6.80
CA TYR A 93 -1.72 -12.14 6.37
C TYR A 93 -0.51 -12.66 7.14
N THR A 94 -0.42 -13.98 7.29
CA THR A 94 0.70 -14.62 7.99
C THR A 94 1.34 -15.72 7.15
N SER A 95 2.64 -15.92 7.29
CA SER A 95 3.36 -17.05 6.70
C SER A 95 4.49 -17.53 7.61
N GLU A 96 4.84 -18.82 7.53
CA GLU A 96 6.03 -19.36 8.21
C GLU A 96 7.34 -18.98 7.47
N LYS A 97 7.23 -18.56 6.20
CA LYS A 97 8.38 -18.26 5.33
C LYS A 97 8.27 -16.85 4.73
N PRO A 98 9.38 -16.16 4.48
CA PRO A 98 9.33 -14.82 3.91
C PRO A 98 8.72 -14.81 2.50
N GLU A 99 8.89 -15.88 1.72
CA GLU A 99 8.35 -16.03 0.36
C GLU A 99 6.86 -16.37 0.32
N GLY A 100 6.24 -16.69 1.46
CA GLY A 100 4.88 -17.21 1.52
C GLY A 100 4.79 -18.74 1.43
N PRO A 101 3.59 -19.29 1.17
CA PRO A 101 2.36 -18.56 0.93
C PRO A 101 1.87 -17.83 2.19
N TYR A 102 1.41 -16.60 2.01
CA TYR A 102 0.74 -15.80 3.03
C TYR A 102 -0.74 -16.15 3.06
N GLN A 103 -1.21 -16.54 4.23
CA GLN A 103 -2.60 -16.88 4.49
C GLN A 103 -3.31 -15.68 5.12
N PHE A 104 -4.54 -15.40 4.69
CA PHE A 104 -5.35 -14.35 5.27
C PHE A 104 -5.58 -14.63 6.77
N SER A 105 -5.35 -13.62 7.60
CA SER A 105 -5.61 -13.67 9.05
C SER A 105 -6.89 -12.88 9.37
N ASP A 106 -6.88 -11.58 9.11
CA ASP A 106 -7.94 -10.66 9.51
C ASP A 106 -7.87 -9.34 8.72
N VAL A 107 -8.89 -8.48 8.89
CA VAL A 107 -8.88 -7.11 8.37
C VAL A 107 -8.37 -6.19 9.46
N SER A 108 -7.14 -5.68 9.31
CA SER A 108 -6.51 -4.79 10.27
C SER A 108 -7.15 -3.41 10.30
N LEU A 109 -7.43 -2.83 9.13
CA LEU A 109 -8.12 -1.55 9.02
C LEU A 109 -9.20 -1.64 7.93
N PRO A 110 -10.49 -1.63 8.31
CA PRO A 110 -11.57 -1.72 7.34
C PRO A 110 -11.68 -0.43 6.52
N CYS A 111 -12.23 -0.58 5.30
CA CYS A 111 -12.69 0.54 4.49
C CYS A 111 -13.76 1.33 5.27
N SER A 112 -13.75 2.66 5.19
CA SER A 112 -14.74 3.48 5.90
C SER A 112 -15.96 3.70 5.01
N GLU A 113 -17.16 3.40 5.52
CA GLU A 113 -18.43 3.57 4.79
C GLU A 113 -18.95 5.03 4.82
N GLY A 114 -19.71 5.44 3.80
CA GLY A 114 -20.43 6.72 3.73
C GLY A 114 -19.83 7.77 2.78
N GLU A 115 -20.49 8.93 2.63
CA GLU A 115 -20.10 10.02 1.69
C GLU A 115 -18.74 10.67 2.01
N THR A 116 -18.20 10.40 3.20
CA THR A 116 -16.85 10.80 3.62
C THR A 116 -15.87 9.64 3.58
N SER A 117 -16.16 8.60 2.78
CA SER A 117 -15.40 7.34 2.75
C SER A 117 -13.91 7.62 2.66
N ARG A 118 -13.21 6.97 3.59
CA ARG A 118 -11.80 7.14 3.87
C ARG A 118 -11.13 5.85 3.48
N VAL A 119 -10.30 5.91 2.45
CA VAL A 119 -9.61 4.74 1.96
C VAL A 119 -8.22 4.71 2.56
N LYS A 120 -7.84 3.53 3.06
CA LYS A 120 -6.60 3.31 3.78
C LYS A 120 -5.73 2.41 2.92
N ILE A 121 -4.61 2.95 2.44
CA ILE A 121 -3.74 2.32 1.44
C ILE A 121 -2.27 2.44 1.85
N PHE A 122 -1.39 1.70 1.17
CA PHE A 122 0.06 1.73 1.40
C PHE A 122 0.48 1.45 2.86
N PRO A 123 0.05 0.35 3.50
CA PRO A 123 0.44 0.06 4.88
C PRO A 123 1.97 -0.07 5.03
N SER A 124 2.49 0.41 6.17
CA SER A 124 3.83 0.10 6.66
C SER A 124 3.76 -0.06 8.18
N VAL A 125 4.45 -1.05 8.73
CA VAL A 125 4.35 -1.40 10.14
C VAL A 125 5.72 -1.46 10.78
N GLN A 126 5.86 -0.87 11.97
CA GLN A 126 7.07 -0.92 12.77
C GLN A 126 6.75 -1.04 14.25
N ARG A 127 7.63 -1.69 15.00
CA ARG A 127 7.58 -1.71 16.46
C ARG A 127 8.27 -0.47 17.03
N CYS A 128 7.61 0.21 17.95
CA CYS A 128 8.21 1.29 18.74
C CYS A 128 7.94 1.02 20.23
N GLY A 129 9.00 0.68 20.97
CA GLY A 129 8.87 0.24 22.36
C GLY A 129 8.10 -1.08 22.48
N ASN A 130 7.01 -1.07 23.24
CA ASN A 130 6.15 -2.24 23.47
C ASN A 130 4.90 -2.28 22.58
N LYS A 131 4.80 -1.38 21.60
CA LYS A 131 3.63 -1.27 20.71
C LYS A 131 4.04 -1.35 19.25
N TRP A 132 3.06 -1.72 18.43
CA TRP A 132 3.15 -1.73 16.99
C TRP A 132 2.43 -0.53 16.42
N TYR A 133 3.08 0.13 15.46
CA TYR A 133 2.54 1.30 14.77
C TYR A 133 2.44 0.99 13.30
N MET A 134 1.25 1.17 12.75
CA MET A 134 0.99 1.09 11.31
C MET A 134 0.84 2.51 10.79
N MET A 135 1.73 2.93 9.89
CA MET A 135 1.46 4.10 9.07
C MET A 135 0.75 3.66 7.79
N TYR A 136 -0.21 4.46 7.37
CA TYR A 136 -0.96 4.23 6.15
C TYR A 136 -1.29 5.56 5.51
N THR A 137 -1.56 5.55 4.21
CA THR A 137 -2.05 6.73 3.52
C THR A 137 -3.57 6.75 3.58
N TYR A 138 -4.10 7.86 4.06
CA TYR A 138 -5.48 8.25 3.96
C TYR A 138 -5.73 8.93 2.61
N GLN A 139 -6.81 8.53 1.95
CA GLN A 139 -7.32 9.24 0.78
C GLN A 139 -8.85 9.41 0.86
N ARG A 140 -9.32 10.62 0.53
CA ARG A 140 -10.76 10.93 0.46
C ARG A 140 -11.40 10.24 -0.76
N GLY A 141 -12.46 9.46 -0.60
CA GLY A 141 -13.09 8.64 -1.64
C GLY A 141 -14.06 9.33 -2.61
N ASP A 142 -14.18 10.66 -2.59
CA ASP A 142 -15.14 11.42 -3.41
C ASP A 142 -14.75 11.52 -4.92
N GLU A 143 -15.56 12.17 -5.77
CA GLU A 143 -15.28 12.25 -7.22
C GLU A 143 -14.02 13.07 -7.57
N THR A 144 -13.57 13.95 -6.68
CA THR A 144 -12.33 14.74 -6.87
C THR A 144 -11.06 13.87 -6.68
N CYS A 145 -11.24 12.68 -6.09
CA CYS A 145 -10.24 11.66 -5.79
C CYS A 145 -9.55 11.03 -7.02
N SER A 146 -10.18 11.07 -8.20
CA SER A 146 -9.62 10.52 -9.45
C SER A 146 -8.27 11.11 -9.85
N LYS A 147 -7.82 12.18 -9.18
CA LYS A 147 -6.51 12.81 -9.37
C LYS A 147 -5.52 12.59 -8.23
N GLY A 148 -5.89 11.88 -7.15
CA GLY A 148 -4.97 11.53 -6.06
C GLY A 148 -4.48 12.70 -5.19
N ARG A 149 -5.20 13.82 -5.12
CA ARG A 149 -4.65 15.12 -4.68
C ARG A 149 -4.78 15.46 -3.19
N ASP A 150 -5.39 14.59 -2.39
CA ASP A 150 -5.57 14.79 -0.94
C ASP A 150 -5.16 13.52 -0.19
N MET A 151 -3.95 13.03 -0.48
CA MET A 151 -3.34 11.97 0.31
C MET A 151 -2.75 12.57 1.58
N ARG A 152 -2.99 11.92 2.70
CA ARG A 152 -2.41 12.27 4.01
C ARG A 152 -1.83 11.02 4.62
N VAL A 153 -0.83 11.18 5.46
CA VAL A 153 -0.28 10.06 6.22
C VAL A 153 -0.99 10.02 7.56
N CYS A 154 -1.50 8.84 7.89
CA CYS A 154 -2.15 8.53 9.14
C CYS A 154 -1.40 7.42 9.88
N MET A 155 -1.76 7.23 11.14
CA MET A 155 -1.14 6.23 11.99
C MET A 155 -2.19 5.47 12.79
N ALA A 156 -2.00 4.17 12.96
CA ALA A 156 -2.75 3.34 13.90
C ALA A 156 -1.77 2.63 14.84
N VAL A 157 -2.24 2.27 16.03
CA VAL A 157 -1.44 1.59 17.06
C VAL A 157 -2.13 0.32 17.54
N ALA A 158 -1.34 -0.71 17.82
CA ALA A 158 -1.81 -1.97 18.40
C ALA A 158 -0.78 -2.52 19.40
N ASP A 159 -1.23 -3.36 20.32
CA ASP A 159 -0.33 -4.10 21.22
C ASP A 159 0.26 -5.36 20.54
N SER A 160 -0.33 -5.80 19.45
CA SER A 160 0.06 -6.99 18.68
C SER A 160 -0.10 -6.75 17.18
N LEU A 161 0.64 -7.50 16.36
CA LEU A 161 0.49 -7.51 14.91
C LEU A 161 -0.89 -8.02 14.46
N PHE A 162 -1.56 -8.81 15.30
CA PHE A 162 -2.95 -9.25 15.11
C PHE A 162 -3.99 -8.19 15.51
N GLY A 163 -3.56 -6.96 15.80
CA GLY A 163 -4.44 -5.91 16.29
C GLY A 163 -4.92 -6.17 17.73
N THR A 164 -6.06 -5.61 18.15
CA THR A 164 -6.90 -4.64 17.41
C THR A 164 -6.15 -3.33 17.16
N TRP A 165 -6.27 -2.78 15.96
CA TRP A 165 -5.64 -1.51 15.59
C TRP A 165 -6.53 -0.33 15.95
N HIS A 166 -5.96 0.64 16.68
CA HIS A 166 -6.61 1.89 17.04
C HIS A 166 -6.07 3.02 16.18
N ASP A 167 -6.94 3.65 15.38
CA ASP A 167 -6.60 4.78 14.53
C ASP A 167 -6.28 6.03 15.37
N LEU A 168 -5.10 6.62 15.16
CA LEU A 168 -4.64 7.85 15.81
C LEU A 168 -4.91 9.08 14.94
N GLY A 169 -5.38 8.90 13.71
CA GLY A 169 -5.67 9.96 12.76
C GLY A 169 -4.44 10.43 11.97
N THR A 170 -4.55 11.64 11.42
CA THR A 170 -3.56 12.21 10.50
C THR A 170 -2.33 12.70 11.25
N VAL A 171 -1.16 12.24 10.81
CA VAL A 171 0.15 12.64 11.33
C VAL A 171 0.91 13.57 10.39
N LEU A 172 0.60 13.53 9.09
CA LEU A 172 1.21 14.43 8.10
C LEU A 172 0.24 14.72 6.96
N GLU A 173 0.12 15.99 6.60
CA GLU A 173 -0.75 16.47 5.53
C GLU A 173 -0.08 17.57 4.69
N PRO A 174 -0.63 17.88 3.51
CA PRO A 174 -0.14 18.98 2.69
C PRO A 174 -0.17 20.31 3.45
N SER A 175 0.92 21.06 3.36
CA SER A 175 1.05 22.36 4.01
C SER A 175 0.48 23.48 3.14
N ASN A 176 -0.08 24.51 3.78
CA ASN A 176 -0.40 25.79 3.14
C ASN A 176 0.77 26.80 3.19
N ASP A 177 1.83 26.47 3.94
CA ASP A 177 3.06 27.26 4.04
C ASP A 177 4.01 26.94 2.87
N PRO A 178 4.39 27.92 2.02
CA PRO A 178 5.27 27.72 0.87
C PRO A 178 6.70 27.27 1.22
N ASP A 179 7.15 27.43 2.45
CA ASP A 179 8.48 26.99 2.87
C ASP A 179 8.52 25.49 3.24
N HIS A 180 7.35 24.86 3.39
CA HIS A 180 7.28 23.42 3.63
C HIS A 180 7.35 22.61 2.33
N TRP A 181 8.11 21.51 2.35
CA TRP A 181 8.26 20.62 1.19
C TRP A 181 6.94 20.00 0.69
N THR A 182 5.91 19.96 1.54
CA THR A 182 4.58 19.44 1.20
C THR A 182 3.67 20.48 0.55
N TYR A 183 4.12 21.74 0.43
CA TYR A 183 3.36 22.82 -0.19
C TYR A 183 3.11 22.57 -1.67
N GLY A 184 1.87 22.80 -2.10
CA GLY A 184 1.48 22.66 -3.51
C GLY A 184 1.64 21.23 -4.05
N SER A 185 1.70 20.21 -3.19
CA SER A 185 1.88 18.83 -3.62
C SER A 185 0.75 18.38 -4.56
N ALA A 186 1.13 17.88 -5.73
CA ALA A 186 0.18 17.42 -6.74
C ALA A 186 -0.65 16.22 -6.27
N TYR A 187 -0.10 15.37 -5.39
CA TYR A 187 -0.74 14.14 -4.92
C TYR A 187 -0.91 14.09 -3.40
N GLY A 188 -0.69 15.21 -2.70
CA GLY A 188 -0.62 15.24 -1.25
C GLY A 188 0.64 14.55 -0.68
N VAL A 189 0.53 13.92 0.48
CA VAL A 189 1.65 13.25 1.14
C VAL A 189 1.37 11.76 1.24
N LYS A 190 2.30 10.95 0.72
CA LYS A 190 2.24 9.50 0.79
C LYS A 190 3.10 9.00 1.93
N VAL A 191 2.66 7.90 2.53
CA VAL A 191 3.39 7.23 3.59
C VAL A 191 4.79 6.82 3.13
N GLY A 192 5.78 7.20 3.94
CA GLY A 192 7.14 6.71 3.86
C GLY A 192 7.35 5.59 4.86
N GLN A 193 8.46 4.87 4.72
CA GLN A 193 8.88 3.90 5.73
C GLN A 193 9.34 4.66 6.98
N MET A 194 8.85 4.27 8.16
CA MET A 194 9.44 4.74 9.41
C MET A 194 10.90 4.28 9.45
N LEU A 195 11.80 5.21 9.80
CA LEU A 195 13.20 4.86 9.97
C LEU A 195 13.37 4.15 11.32
N PRO A 196 14.21 3.11 11.40
CA PRO A 196 14.63 2.59 12.69
C PRO A 196 15.38 3.69 13.45
N PHE A 197 15.00 3.91 14.71
CA PHE A 197 15.65 4.84 15.63
C PHE A 197 16.53 4.09 16.63
#